data_AF-A0A920G218-F1
#
_entry.id   AF-A0A920G218-F1
#
_cell.length_a   1.000
_cell.length_b   1.000
_cell.length_c   1.000
_cell.angle_alpha   90.00
_cell.angle_beta   90.00
_cell.angle_gamma   90.00
#
_symmetry.space_group_name_H-M   'P 1'
#
loop_
_entity.id
_entity.type
_entity.pdbx_description
1 polymer ?
#
loop_
_entity_poly.entity_id
_entity_poly.type
_entity_poly.pdbx_seq_one_letter_code
_entity_poly.pdbx_strand_id
1 'polypeptide(L)'
;MPANWRPVPRPRQGAEAGNEVEVQSITNQIDQFQTHVVPIIADIDAGFGNEEATYLLARRMIEAGACAIQIENQVSDEKQCGHQDGKVTVPHADFIAKIRAIRYAFLELGVEDGIIVARTDSLGAGLTKQIAVTQEPGDLVTSITDSSTATTLKVR
;
A
#
# COMPACT_ATOMS: atom_id res chain seq x y z
N MET A 1 -7.96 21.42 5.68
CA MET A 1 -7.88 22.23 4.45
C MET A 1 -8.68 21.50 3.37
N PRO A 2 -9.83 21.99 2.90
CA PRO A 2 -10.54 21.31 1.83
C PRO A 2 -9.74 21.46 0.53
N ALA A 3 -9.64 20.39 -0.24
CA ALA A 3 -9.00 20.40 -1.55
C ALA A 3 -9.80 21.34 -2.48
N ASN A 4 -9.13 22.39 -2.95
CA ASN A 4 -9.71 23.38 -3.85
C ASN A 4 -9.82 22.80 -5.28
N TRP A 5 -10.75 21.89 -5.50
CA TRP A 5 -11.11 21.44 -6.84
C TRP A 5 -11.95 22.54 -7.51
N ARG A 6 -11.34 23.31 -8.41
CA ARG A 6 -12.10 24.25 -9.25
C ARG A 6 -12.97 23.46 -10.22
N PRO A 7 -14.28 23.71 -10.30
CA PRO A 7 -15.11 23.11 -11.34
C PRO A 7 -14.57 23.50 -12.71
N VAL A 8 -14.46 22.54 -13.63
CA VAL A 8 -14.22 22.82 -15.05
C VAL A 8 -15.34 23.76 -15.51
N PRO A 9 -15.05 24.88 -16.18
CA PRO A 9 -16.09 25.82 -16.59
C PRO A 9 -17.11 25.11 -17.48
N ARG A 10 -18.37 25.06 -17.03
CA ARG A 10 -19.47 24.53 -17.84
C ARG A 10 -19.50 25.28 -19.18
N PRO A 11 -19.70 24.58 -20.31
CA PRO A 11 -19.84 25.23 -21.61
C PRO A 11 -20.90 26.33 -21.50
N ARG A 12 -20.53 27.58 -21.84
CA ARG A 12 -21.51 28.65 -21.94
C ARG A 12 -22.47 28.28 -23.06
N GLN A 13 -23.77 28.30 -22.74
CA GLN A 13 -24.89 28.04 -23.65
C GLN A 13 -24.69 28.78 -24.98
N GLY A 14 -24.33 28.04 -26.03
CA GLY A 14 -24.59 28.41 -27.41
C GLY A 14 -25.88 27.71 -27.81
N ALA A 15 -27.01 28.36 -27.54
CA ALA A 15 -28.31 27.89 -27.96
C ALA A 15 -28.51 28.23 -29.44
N GLU A 16 -28.21 27.27 -30.32
CA GLU A 16 -28.98 27.11 -31.55
C GLU A 16 -29.70 25.77 -31.45
N ALA A 17 -31.03 25.83 -31.52
CA ALA A 17 -31.91 24.71 -31.25
C ALA A 17 -31.61 23.55 -32.22
N GLY A 18 -31.08 22.46 -31.67
CA GLY A 18 -30.88 21.22 -32.41
C GLY A 18 -30.23 20.18 -31.53
N ASN A 19 -31.05 19.27 -31.00
CA ASN A 19 -30.64 17.98 -30.45
C ASN A 19 -30.13 17.96 -28.99
N GLU A 20 -31.06 18.07 -28.02
CA GLU A 20 -30.80 17.87 -26.58
C GLU A 20 -30.07 16.55 -26.27
N VAL A 21 -30.31 15.52 -27.08
CA VAL A 21 -29.65 14.21 -27.02
C VAL A 21 -28.14 14.34 -27.29
N GLU A 22 -27.76 15.22 -28.21
CA GLU A 22 -26.38 15.46 -28.60
C GLU A 22 -25.64 16.27 -27.53
N VAL A 23 -26.31 17.25 -26.93
CA VAL A 23 -25.80 17.99 -25.77
C VAL A 23 -25.58 17.06 -24.57
N GLN A 24 -26.53 16.15 -24.29
CA GLN A 24 -26.36 15.15 -23.23
C GLN A 24 -25.22 14.16 -23.54
N SER A 25 -25.09 13.72 -24.78
CA SER A 25 -23.99 12.84 -25.21
C SER A 25 -22.63 13.50 -25.02
N ILE A 26 -22.46 14.75 -25.46
CA ILE A 26 -21.22 15.51 -25.30
C ILE A 26 -20.92 15.78 -23.83
N THR A 27 -21.94 16.12 -23.03
CA THR A 27 -21.77 16.34 -21.58
C THR A 27 -21.31 15.07 -20.88
N ASN A 28 -21.93 13.92 -21.18
CA ASN A 28 -21.50 12.62 -20.65
C ASN A 28 -20.07 12.27 -21.06
N GLN A 29 -19.68 12.56 -22.31
CA GLN A 29 -18.30 12.36 -22.77
C GLN A 29 -17.30 13.21 -22.00
N ILE A 30 -17.64 14.46 -21.68
CA ILE A 30 -16.80 15.36 -20.87
C ILE A 30 -16.71 14.86 -19.43
N ASP A 31 -17.84 14.52 -18.82
CA ASP A 31 -17.89 14.10 -17.41
C ASP A 31 -17.21 12.74 -17.17
N GLN A 32 -17.23 11.85 -18.17
CA GLN A 32 -16.57 10.54 -18.12
C GLN A 32 -15.14 10.56 -18.66
N PHE A 33 -14.65 11.71 -19.14
CA PHE A 33 -13.31 11.80 -19.69
C PHE A 33 -12.26 11.63 -18.58
N GLN A 34 -11.56 10.49 -18.58
CA GLN A 34 -10.42 10.27 -17.69
C GLN A 34 -9.25 11.14 -18.14
N THR A 35 -8.96 12.15 -17.33
CA THR A 35 -7.84 13.06 -17.58
C THR A 35 -6.51 12.52 -17.04
N HIS A 36 -6.56 11.74 -15.95
CA HIS A 36 -5.38 11.25 -15.23
C HIS A 36 -5.71 9.93 -14.51
N VAL A 37 -4.70 9.08 -14.33
CA VAL A 37 -4.78 7.90 -13.46
C VAL A 37 -4.36 8.31 -12.05
N VAL A 38 -5.18 8.00 -11.05
CA VAL A 38 -4.85 8.24 -9.63
C VAL A 38 -4.14 6.99 -9.09
N PRO A 39 -2.86 7.07 -8.68
CA PRO A 39 -2.16 5.93 -8.11
C PRO A 39 -2.75 5.57 -6.75
N ILE A 40 -2.96 4.28 -6.50
CA ILE A 40 -3.51 3.75 -5.25
C ILE A 40 -2.41 3.01 -4.48
N ILE A 41 -2.23 3.41 -3.22
CA ILE A 41 -1.43 2.70 -2.23
C ILE A 41 -2.39 1.91 -1.34
N ALA A 42 -2.32 0.58 -1.36
CA ALA A 42 -3.13 -0.26 -0.50
C ALA A 42 -2.38 -0.63 0.78
N ASP A 43 -2.96 -0.29 1.94
CA ASP A 43 -2.49 -0.74 3.25
C ASP A 43 -3.05 -2.13 3.53
N ILE A 44 -2.18 -3.12 3.71
CA ILE A 44 -2.56 -4.51 3.99
C ILE A 44 -2.23 -4.91 5.43
N ASP A 45 -2.05 -3.92 6.32
CA ASP A 45 -1.71 -4.14 7.71
C ASP A 45 -0.45 -5.01 7.84
N ALA A 46 -0.52 -6.08 8.64
CA ALA A 46 0.55 -7.05 8.82
C ALA A 46 0.43 -8.26 7.87
N GLY A 47 -0.35 -8.17 6.79
CA GLY A 47 -0.47 -9.22 5.76
C GLY A 47 -1.38 -10.40 6.14
N PHE A 48 -2.23 -10.23 7.14
CA PHE A 48 -3.28 -11.20 7.55
C PHE A 48 -2.79 -12.64 7.78
N GLY A 49 -1.64 -12.81 8.45
CA GLY A 49 -1.13 -14.13 8.84
C GLY A 49 0.28 -14.40 8.31
N ASN A 50 0.45 -15.50 7.57
CA ASN A 50 1.72 -15.95 7.00
C ASN A 50 1.99 -15.30 5.61
N GLU A 51 3.13 -15.65 5.03
CA GLU A 51 3.58 -15.19 3.71
C GLU A 51 2.63 -15.59 2.57
N GLU A 52 1.98 -16.75 2.65
CA GLU A 52 1.01 -17.21 1.64
C GLU A 52 -0.26 -16.35 1.65
N ALA A 53 -0.80 -16.08 2.85
CA ALA A 53 -1.93 -15.18 3.02
C ALA A 53 -1.58 -13.76 2.54
N THR A 54 -0.37 -13.29 2.86
CA THR A 54 0.15 -12.00 2.41
C THR A 54 0.20 -11.94 0.87
N TYR A 55 0.71 -12.98 0.22
CA TYR A 55 0.76 -13.07 -1.24
C TYR A 55 -0.64 -13.03 -1.86
N LEU A 56 -1.60 -13.82 -1.36
CA LEU A 56 -2.97 -13.86 -1.89
C LEU A 56 -3.67 -12.51 -1.73
N LEU A 57 -3.47 -11.84 -0.59
CA LEU A 57 -4.01 -10.52 -0.34
C LEU A 57 -3.39 -9.46 -1.25
N ALA A 58 -2.06 -9.45 -1.36
CA ALA A 58 -1.34 -8.53 -2.25
C ALA A 58 -1.78 -8.71 -3.70
N ARG A 59 -1.89 -9.95 -4.18
CA ARG A 59 -2.35 -10.24 -5.56
C ARG A 59 -3.73 -9.66 -5.82
N ARG A 60 -4.69 -9.85 -4.91
CA ARG A 60 -6.05 -9.28 -5.04
C ARG A 60 -6.04 -7.76 -5.06
N MET A 61 -5.19 -7.11 -4.25
CA MET A 61 -5.08 -5.65 -4.23
C MET A 61 -4.46 -5.11 -5.52
N ILE A 62 -3.44 -5.80 -6.06
CA ILE A 62 -2.82 -5.42 -7.33
C ILE A 62 -3.81 -5.63 -8.50
N GLU A 63 -4.53 -6.75 -8.53
CA GLU A 63 -5.61 -7.00 -9.51
C GLU A 63 -6.72 -5.95 -9.44
N ALA A 64 -7.00 -5.41 -8.25
CA ALA A 64 -7.95 -4.32 -8.04
C ALA A 64 -7.41 -2.94 -8.47
N GLY A 65 -6.15 -2.84 -8.88
CA GLY A 65 -5.52 -1.62 -9.41
C GLY A 65 -4.56 -0.91 -8.44
N ALA A 66 -4.14 -1.55 -7.35
CA ALA A 66 -3.11 -0.98 -6.47
C ALA A 66 -1.74 -0.97 -7.18
N CYS A 67 -1.11 0.21 -7.26
CA CYS A 67 0.24 0.36 -7.78
C CYS A 67 1.32 0.23 -6.69
N ALA A 68 0.90 0.33 -5.42
CA ALA A 68 1.77 0.15 -4.27
C ALA A 68 1.08 -0.62 -3.15
N ILE A 69 1.86 -1.45 -2.44
CA ILE A 69 1.39 -2.22 -1.27
C ILE A 69 2.18 -1.78 -0.04
N GLN A 70 1.50 -1.36 1.02
CA GLN A 70 2.09 -1.07 2.32
C GLN A 70 1.88 -2.25 3.28
N ILE A 71 2.97 -2.72 3.89
CA ILE A 71 2.99 -3.83 4.86
C ILE A 71 3.74 -3.38 6.12
N GLU A 72 3.29 -3.81 7.30
CA GLU A 72 3.95 -3.55 8.59
C GLU A 72 4.44 -4.82 9.29
N ASN A 73 5.44 -4.68 10.19
CA ASN A 73 6.09 -5.79 10.88
C ASN A 73 5.46 -6.17 12.23
N GLN A 74 4.24 -5.70 12.52
CA GLN A 74 3.51 -6.13 13.72
C GLN A 74 3.00 -7.57 13.59
N VAL A 75 2.69 -8.19 14.72
CA VAL A 75 1.98 -9.48 14.76
C VAL A 75 0.54 -9.26 14.30
N SER A 76 0.10 -9.97 13.25
CA SER A 76 -1.23 -9.78 12.66
C SER A 76 -2.38 -9.98 13.66
N ASP A 77 -2.23 -10.92 14.60
CA ASP A 77 -3.25 -11.26 15.61
C ASP A 77 -3.39 -10.18 16.70
N GLU A 78 -2.33 -9.41 16.94
CA GLU A 78 -2.21 -8.45 18.05
C GLU A 78 -1.88 -7.05 17.52
N LYS A 79 -2.34 -6.74 16.30
CA LYS A 79 -2.08 -5.44 15.66
C LYS A 79 -2.64 -4.32 16.53
N GLN A 80 -1.78 -3.37 16.84
CA GLN A 80 -2.15 -2.13 17.50
C GLN A 80 -1.87 -0.93 16.61
N CYS A 81 -2.49 0.21 16.94
CA CYS A 81 -2.19 1.45 16.23
C CYS A 81 -0.72 1.81 16.43
N GLY A 82 -0.03 2.26 15.38
CA GLY A 82 1.40 2.60 15.43
C GLY A 82 1.79 3.63 16.50
N HIS A 83 0.82 4.40 17.01
CA HIS A 83 1.00 5.41 18.07
C HIS A 83 0.77 4.89 19.50
N GLN A 84 0.38 3.62 19.66
CA GLN A 84 0.14 3.01 20.97
C GLN A 84 1.37 2.23 21.44
N ASP A 85 1.67 2.29 22.74
CA ASP A 85 2.71 1.45 23.34
C ASP A 85 2.24 -0.01 23.48
N GLY A 86 3.20 -0.94 23.56
CA GLY A 86 2.90 -2.37 23.70
C GLY A 86 2.85 -3.14 22.37
N LYS A 87 3.28 -2.51 21.28
CA LYS A 87 3.42 -3.14 19.96
C LYS A 87 4.29 -4.39 20.02
N VAL A 88 3.79 -5.47 19.39
CA VAL A 88 4.51 -6.73 19.25
C VAL A 88 4.90 -6.89 17.79
N THR A 89 6.19 -7.09 17.53
CA THR A 89 6.72 -7.27 16.17
C THR A 89 7.06 -8.72 15.87
N VAL A 90 7.02 -9.08 14.59
CA VAL A 90 7.52 -10.37 14.10
C VAL A 90 9.05 -10.31 13.89
N PRO A 91 9.75 -11.45 13.94
CA PRO A 91 11.15 -11.53 13.54
C PRO A 91 11.40 -10.97 12.14
N HIS A 92 12.61 -10.43 11.92
CA HIS A 92 12.98 -9.83 10.64
C HIS A 92 12.88 -10.83 9.46
N ALA A 93 13.24 -12.10 9.69
CA ALA A 93 13.13 -13.15 8.69
C ALA A 93 11.68 -13.35 8.21
N ASP A 94 10.72 -13.38 9.14
CA ASP A 94 9.30 -13.51 8.84
C ASP A 94 8.80 -12.29 8.05
N PHE A 95 9.22 -11.08 8.44
CA PHE A 95 8.86 -9.87 7.73
C PHE A 95 9.44 -9.82 6.31
N ILE A 96 10.69 -10.25 6.13
CA ILE A 96 11.30 -10.39 4.80
C ILE A 96 10.52 -11.40 3.95
N ALA A 97 10.09 -12.54 4.53
CA ALA A 97 9.31 -13.53 3.81
C ALA A 97 8.00 -12.94 3.25
N LYS A 98 7.31 -12.13 4.06
CA LYS A 98 6.13 -11.36 3.62
C LYS A 98 6.43 -10.37 2.50
N ILE A 99 7.51 -9.60 2.61
CA ILE A 99 7.94 -8.67 1.55
C ILE A 99 8.23 -9.42 0.24
N ARG A 100 8.90 -10.58 0.32
CA ARG A 100 9.17 -11.44 -0.85
C ARG A 100 7.88 -11.97 -1.46
N ALA A 101 6.91 -12.37 -0.66
CA ALA A 101 5.58 -12.77 -1.12
C ALA A 101 4.89 -11.65 -1.93
N ILE A 102 4.91 -10.41 -1.43
CA ILE A 102 4.36 -9.25 -2.16
C ILE A 102 5.11 -9.04 -3.48
N ARG A 103 6.45 -9.12 -3.47
CA ARG A 103 7.27 -9.02 -4.69
C ARG A 103 6.87 -10.09 -5.71
N TYR A 104 6.67 -11.34 -5.28
CA TYR A 104 6.25 -12.41 -6.18
C TYR A 104 4.88 -12.13 -6.80
N ALA A 105 3.93 -11.56 -6.04
CA ALA A 105 2.63 -11.16 -6.60
C ALA A 105 2.77 -10.11 -7.71
N PHE A 106 3.63 -9.10 -7.52
CA PHE A 106 3.92 -8.11 -8.58
C PHE A 106 4.56 -8.75 -9.81
N LEU A 107 5.56 -9.63 -9.61
CA LEU A 107 6.25 -10.31 -10.71
C LEU A 107 5.33 -11.23 -11.50
N GLU A 108 4.47 -11.99 -10.83
CA GLU A 108 3.52 -12.89 -11.47
C GLU A 108 2.48 -12.15 -12.31
N LEU A 109 2.01 -10.99 -11.82
CA LEU A 109 1.06 -10.14 -12.54
C LEU A 109 1.73 -9.26 -13.61
N GLY A 110 3.05 -9.37 -13.80
CA GLY A 110 3.79 -8.61 -14.83
C GLY A 110 3.92 -7.12 -14.53
N VAL A 111 3.86 -6.71 -13.26
CA VAL A 111 3.96 -5.31 -12.83
C VAL A 111 5.38 -5.02 -12.35
N GLU A 112 6.22 -4.52 -13.26
CA GLU A 112 7.64 -4.28 -12.99
C GLU A 112 7.90 -3.00 -12.17
N ASP A 113 7.04 -1.99 -12.28
CA ASP A 113 7.19 -0.71 -11.57
C ASP A 113 6.43 -0.67 -10.22
N GLY A 114 6.02 -1.83 -9.71
CA GLY A 114 5.34 -1.93 -8.41
C GLY A 114 6.17 -1.36 -7.26
N ILE A 115 5.48 -0.82 -6.25
CA ILE A 115 6.12 -0.26 -5.06
C ILE A 115 5.69 -1.05 -3.82
N ILE A 116 6.65 -1.40 -2.98
CA ILE A 116 6.40 -1.98 -1.66
C ILE A 116 6.83 -0.97 -0.60
N VAL A 117 5.89 -0.56 0.25
CA VAL A 117 6.16 0.30 1.41
C VAL A 117 6.29 -0.61 2.63
N ALA A 118 7.52 -0.89 3.04
CA ALA A 118 7.79 -1.66 4.24
C ALA A 118 7.81 -0.73 5.46
N ARG A 119 6.69 -0.68 6.19
CA ARG A 119 6.57 0.07 7.43
C ARG A 119 7.12 -0.76 8.59
N THR A 120 7.90 -0.13 9.46
CA THR A 120 8.37 -0.74 10.70
C THR A 120 7.81 0.02 11.88
N ASP A 121 7.18 -0.71 12.80
CA ASP A 121 6.66 -0.20 14.06
C ASP A 121 7.58 -0.55 15.25
N SER A 122 8.82 -0.95 14.95
CA SER A 122 9.86 -1.33 15.93
C SER A 122 10.18 -0.23 16.95
N LEU A 123 10.05 1.04 16.58
CA LEU A 123 10.22 2.14 17.54
C LEU A 123 9.07 2.14 18.54
N GLY A 124 9.40 1.89 19.81
CA GLY A 124 8.41 1.72 20.89
C GLY A 124 7.83 0.31 20.98
N ALA A 125 8.33 -0.66 20.20
CA ALA A 125 8.01 -2.06 20.41
C ALA A 125 8.84 -2.61 21.58
N GLY A 126 8.18 -3.02 22.65
CA GLY A 126 8.83 -3.63 23.81
C GLY A 126 8.97 -5.15 23.72
N LEU A 127 8.35 -5.78 22.70
CA LEU A 127 8.17 -7.22 22.63
C LEU A 127 8.30 -7.74 21.19
N THR A 128 8.94 -8.90 21.02
CA THR A 128 8.98 -9.67 19.77
C THR A 128 8.31 -11.03 19.97
N LYS A 129 7.55 -11.51 18.97
CA LYS A 129 6.79 -12.79 19.07
C LYS A 129 7.69 -14.01 19.30
N GLN A 130 8.96 -13.93 18.90
CA GLN A 130 9.97 -14.95 19.13
C GLN A 130 11.27 -14.29 19.64
N ILE A 131 12.07 -15.08 20.38
CA ILE A 131 13.43 -14.68 20.76
C ILE A 131 14.22 -14.57 19.46
N ALA A 132 14.69 -13.37 19.16
CA ALA A 132 15.55 -13.17 18.03
C ALA A 132 16.93 -13.77 18.35
N VAL A 133 17.32 -14.82 17.61
CA VAL A 133 18.57 -15.55 17.82
C VAL A 133 19.64 -14.94 16.93
N THR A 134 20.72 -14.45 17.55
CA THR A 134 21.95 -14.05 16.86
C THR A 134 22.83 -15.28 16.68
N GLN A 135 23.21 -15.56 15.43
CA GLN A 135 24.19 -16.59 15.11
C GLN A 135 25.61 -16.01 15.18
N GLU A 136 25.77 -14.73 14.78
CA GLU A 136 27.05 -14.04 14.78
C GLU A 136 26.97 -12.60 15.33
N PRO A 137 28.06 -12.06 15.91
CA PRO A 137 28.12 -10.66 16.32
C PRO A 137 27.94 -9.71 15.13
N GLY A 138 26.92 -8.85 15.17
CA GLY A 138 26.57 -7.95 14.07
C GLY A 138 25.36 -8.40 13.25
N ASP A 139 24.72 -9.51 13.62
CA ASP A 139 23.46 -9.94 13.02
C ASP A 139 22.38 -8.84 13.11
N LEU A 140 21.54 -8.76 12.08
CA LEU A 140 20.46 -7.78 11.92
C LEU A 140 19.48 -7.77 13.10
N VAL A 141 19.44 -8.86 13.87
CA VAL A 141 18.73 -8.98 15.14
C VAL A 141 19.11 -7.90 16.15
N THR A 142 20.34 -7.38 16.13
CA THR A 142 20.77 -6.31 17.04
C THR A 142 20.16 -4.94 16.69
N SER A 143 19.66 -4.77 15.46
CA SER A 143 19.05 -3.52 14.98
C SER A 143 17.53 -3.42 15.24
N ILE A 144 16.96 -4.41 15.95
CA ILE A 144 15.51 -4.60 16.18
C ILE A 144 14.81 -3.39 16.81
N THR A 145 15.53 -2.49 17.47
CA THR A 145 14.96 -1.39 18.26
C THR A 145 15.04 0.00 17.62
N ASP A 146 15.79 0.21 16.55
CA ASP A 146 16.33 1.56 16.26
C ASP A 146 15.72 2.32 15.07
N SER A 147 14.75 1.76 14.33
CA SER A 147 14.14 2.50 13.21
C SER A 147 12.60 2.42 13.20
N SER A 148 11.94 3.58 13.32
CA SER A 148 10.50 3.81 13.03
C SER A 148 10.20 4.06 11.54
N THR A 149 11.19 3.90 10.68
CA THR A 149 11.14 4.50 9.35
C THR A 149 10.57 3.54 8.31
N ALA A 150 9.43 3.91 7.72
CA ALA A 150 8.94 3.21 6.54
C ALA A 150 9.94 3.35 5.39
N THR A 151 10.35 2.21 4.83
CA THR A 151 11.28 2.15 3.69
C THR A 151 10.53 1.75 2.43
N THR A 152 10.73 2.51 1.35
CA THR A 152 10.13 2.21 0.05
C THR A 152 11.08 1.35 -0.77
N LEU A 153 10.60 0.17 -1.17
CA LEU A 153 11.30 -0.76 -2.06
C LEU A 153 10.63 -0.71 -3.43
N LYS A 154 11.42 -0.47 -4.48
CA LYS A 154 10.93 -0.62 -5.85
C LYS A 154 11.09 -2.09 -6.26
N VAL A 155 10.07 -2.65 -6.89
CA VAL A 155 10.14 -4.00 -7.47
C VAL A 155 11.22 -3.98 -8.55
N ARG A 156 12.41 -4.54 -8.25
CA ARG A 156 13.49 -4.81 -9.20
C ARG A 156 14.14 -6.14 -8.81
#